data_AF-A0A7K3ED84-F1
#
_entry.id   AF-A0A7K3ED84-F1
#
_cell.length_a   1.000
_cell.length_b   1.000
_cell.length_c   1.000
_cell.angle_alpha   90.00
_cell.angle_beta   90.00
_cell.angle_gamma   90.00
#
_symmetry.space_group_name_H-M   'P 1'
#
loop_
_entity.id
_entity.type
_entity.pdbx_description
1 polymer ?
#
loop_
_entity_poly.entity_id
_entity_poly.type
_entity_poly.pdbx_seq_one_letter_code
_entity_poly.pdbx_strand_id
1 'polypeptide(L)'
;MLHTFPPQLNGLPADADLVTITAGGNDLGYISSMVRLGTAGRLSSRPLCRPLATALKRRGVPRPSEDDIDRATANLSRVVEETRRRAKRARVLLVDYLTVIGPDTRSSRETPLDEATLGEFRRLGDQVAEVFARTAPRTGAELVTVGKRSREHALGSAEPWVTGLPERLHGSALMGAFHPNGAGMRAVADAIAAHLR
;
A
#
# COMPACT_ATOMS: atom_id res chain seq x y z
N MET A 1 4.79 17.79 18.89
CA MET A 1 4.13 16.78 19.74
C MET A 1 3.83 15.57 18.88
N LEU A 2 4.23 14.37 19.30
CA LEU A 2 3.72 13.14 18.70
C LEU A 2 2.30 12.96 19.24
N HIS A 3 1.32 13.04 18.35
CA HIS A 3 -0.08 12.79 18.69
C HIS A 3 -0.29 11.27 18.71
N THR A 4 -0.73 10.73 19.84
CA THR A 4 -1.05 9.31 19.97
C THR A 4 -2.52 9.09 19.69
N PHE A 5 -2.84 8.24 18.72
CA PHE A 5 -4.21 7.81 18.44
C PHE A 5 -4.53 6.51 19.19
N PRO A 6 -5.77 6.32 19.67
CA PRO A 6 -6.18 5.05 20.26
C PRO A 6 -6.12 3.91 19.22
N PRO A 7 -5.99 2.64 19.64
CA PRO A 7 -6.10 1.49 18.75
C PRO A 7 -7.40 1.53 17.93
N GLN A 8 -7.32 1.30 16.62
CA GLN A 8 -8.49 1.36 15.71
C GLN A 8 -9.61 0.41 16.13
N LEU A 9 -9.26 -0.77 16.66
CA LEU A 9 -10.20 -1.77 17.16
C LEU A 9 -11.04 -1.30 18.36
N ASN A 10 -10.65 -0.22 19.04
CA ASN A 10 -11.48 0.35 20.13
C ASN A 10 -12.76 0.99 19.58
N GLY A 11 -12.75 1.43 18.32
CA GLY A 11 -13.92 2.02 17.67
C GLY A 11 -14.81 1.02 16.94
N LEU A 12 -14.48 -0.28 16.97
CA LEU A 12 -15.23 -1.32 16.25
C LEU A 12 -16.55 -1.64 16.98
N PRO A 13 -17.72 -1.38 16.37
CA PRO A 13 -19.01 -1.74 16.96
C PRO A 13 -19.18 -3.25 17.05
N ALA A 14 -19.76 -3.74 18.14
CA ALA A 14 -19.96 -5.18 18.35
C ALA A 14 -21.04 -5.77 17.41
N ASP A 15 -21.93 -4.93 16.89
CA ASP A 15 -23.01 -5.22 15.97
C ASP A 15 -22.65 -4.94 14.49
N ALA A 16 -21.37 -4.71 14.18
CA ALA A 16 -20.94 -4.55 12.80
C ALA A 16 -21.25 -5.80 11.97
N ASP A 17 -21.90 -5.62 10.82
CA ASP A 17 -22.18 -6.69 9.86
C ASP A 17 -21.02 -6.93 8.87
N LEU A 18 -20.22 -5.89 8.63
CA LEU A 18 -19.10 -5.90 7.68
C LEU A 18 -17.93 -5.09 8.21
N VAL A 19 -16.73 -5.66 8.12
CA VAL A 19 -15.46 -4.97 8.39
C VAL A 19 -14.52 -5.19 7.21
N THR A 20 -14.09 -4.10 6.58
CA THR A 20 -13.06 -4.12 5.52
C THR A 20 -11.73 -3.68 6.08
N ILE A 21 -10.64 -4.41 5.80
CA ILE A 21 -9.32 -4.16 6.35
C ILE A 21 -8.29 -4.07 5.22
N THR A 22 -7.56 -2.96 5.18
CA THR A 22 -6.33 -2.80 4.39
C THR A 22 -5.22 -2.37 5.34
N ALA A 23 -4.36 -3.31 5.72
CA ALA A 23 -3.24 -3.08 6.65
C ALA A 23 -2.07 -4.02 6.31
N GLY A 24 -0.86 -3.69 6.79
CA GLY A 24 0.34 -4.51 6.57
C GLY A 24 1.35 -3.93 5.57
N GLY A 25 0.94 -3.02 4.68
CA GLY A 25 1.88 -2.34 3.76
C GLY A 25 2.93 -1.50 4.49
N ASN A 26 2.58 -0.95 5.66
CA ASN A 26 3.50 -0.20 6.51
C ASN A 26 4.51 -1.11 7.23
N ASP A 27 4.11 -2.32 7.62
CA ASP A 27 4.97 -3.33 8.23
C ASP A 27 6.14 -3.73 7.31
N LEU A 28 5.92 -3.69 5.99
CA LEU A 28 6.94 -3.94 4.97
C LEU A 28 7.56 -2.65 4.39
N GLY A 29 7.17 -1.47 4.89
CA GLY A 29 7.71 -0.18 4.47
C GLY A 29 7.38 0.20 3.02
N TYR A 30 6.27 -0.27 2.46
CA TYR A 30 5.95 -0.18 1.04
C TYR A 30 5.86 1.26 0.52
N ILE A 31 4.83 2.01 0.90
CA ILE A 31 4.60 3.37 0.39
C ILE A 31 5.63 4.36 0.94
N SER A 32 6.04 4.23 2.20
CA SER A 32 7.01 5.14 2.81
C SER A 32 8.38 5.08 2.13
N SER A 33 8.83 3.90 1.69
CA SER A 33 10.05 3.78 0.89
C SER A 33 9.90 4.32 -0.52
N MET A 34 8.72 4.17 -1.14
CA MET A 34 8.41 4.73 -2.46
C MET A 34 8.42 6.25 -2.46
N VAL A 35 7.76 6.89 -1.48
CA VAL A 35 7.81 8.35 -1.28
C VAL A 35 9.25 8.83 -1.09
N ARG A 36 10.03 8.14 -0.23
CA ARG A 36 11.43 8.48 0.04
C ARG A 36 12.29 8.42 -1.22
N LEU A 37 12.25 7.31 -1.95
CA LEU A 37 13.08 7.09 -3.13
C LEU A 37 12.63 7.95 -4.32
N GLY A 38 11.33 8.16 -4.49
CA GLY A 38 10.80 9.09 -5.50
C GLY A 38 11.25 10.52 -5.24
N THR A 39 11.18 10.97 -3.98
CA THR A 39 11.72 12.26 -3.55
C THR A 39 13.21 12.37 -3.86
N ALA A 40 13.98 11.33 -3.51
CA ALA A 40 15.42 11.30 -3.77
C ALA A 40 15.75 11.33 -5.28
N GLY A 41 14.98 10.61 -6.10
CA GLY A 41 15.07 10.64 -7.55
C GLY A 41 14.83 12.04 -8.11
N ARG A 42 13.76 12.72 -7.68
CA ARG A 42 13.49 14.10 -8.08
C ARG A 42 14.62 15.05 -7.68
N LEU A 43 15.13 14.94 -6.46
CA LEU A 43 16.20 15.80 -5.95
C LEU A 43 17.55 15.54 -6.62
N SER A 44 17.81 14.33 -7.13
CA SER A 44 19.06 13.97 -7.81
C SER A 44 19.32 14.82 -9.07
N SER A 45 18.26 15.34 -9.69
CA SER A 45 18.34 16.23 -10.87
C SER A 45 18.85 17.64 -10.54
N ARG A 46 18.90 18.04 -9.26
CA ARG A 46 19.32 19.38 -8.81
C ARG A 46 20.67 19.29 -8.08
N PRO A 47 21.76 19.89 -8.60
CA PRO A 47 23.10 19.79 -8.00
C PRO A 47 23.14 20.15 -6.52
N LEU A 48 22.47 21.25 -6.14
CA LEU A 48 22.37 21.73 -4.76
C LEU A 48 21.64 20.77 -3.82
N CYS A 49 20.79 19.87 -4.35
CA CYS A 49 20.03 18.91 -3.56
C CYS A 49 20.66 17.50 -3.55
N ARG A 50 21.78 17.28 -4.25
CA ARG A 50 22.43 15.96 -4.34
C ARG A 50 22.80 15.35 -2.98
N PRO A 51 23.34 16.10 -2.00
CA PRO A 51 23.65 15.51 -0.68
C PRO A 51 22.39 14.94 0.00
N LEU A 52 21.27 15.66 -0.06
CA LEU A 52 19.99 15.19 0.47
C LEU A 52 19.45 13.98 -0.31
N ALA A 53 19.55 13.99 -1.63
CA ALA A 53 19.17 12.86 -2.47
C ALA A 53 19.98 11.58 -2.10
N THR A 54 21.29 11.71 -1.92
CA THR A 54 22.17 10.62 -1.48
C THR A 54 21.76 10.13 -0.09
N ALA A 55 21.49 11.03 0.85
CA ALA A 55 21.04 10.67 2.20
C ALA A 55 19.73 9.85 2.17
N LEU A 56 18.75 10.25 1.36
CA LEU A 56 17.49 9.54 1.21
C LEU A 56 17.64 8.18 0.52
N LYS A 57 18.61 8.03 -0.40
CA LYS A 57 18.95 6.78 -1.09
C LYS A 57 19.77 5.79 -0.26
N ARG A 58 20.32 6.19 0.90
CA ARG A 58 21.11 5.31 1.77
C ARG A 58 20.37 4.01 2.13
N ARG A 59 19.05 4.06 2.21
CA ARG A 59 18.18 2.90 2.35
C ARG A 59 17.36 2.73 1.06
N GLY A 60 17.70 1.69 0.30
CA GLY A 60 16.99 1.29 -0.92
C GLY A 60 15.57 0.80 -0.66
N VAL A 61 14.99 0.12 -1.64
CA VAL A 61 13.69 -0.53 -1.47
C VAL A 61 13.83 -1.63 -0.40
N PRO A 62 12.90 -1.73 0.55
CA PRO A 62 12.86 -2.86 1.48
C PRO A 62 12.92 -4.18 0.72
N ARG A 63 13.70 -5.13 1.25
CA ARG A 63 13.76 -6.50 0.74
C ARG A 63 13.36 -7.43 1.89
N PRO A 64 12.04 -7.54 2.20
CA PRO A 64 11.54 -8.41 3.24
C PRO A 64 12.06 -9.84 3.03
N SER A 65 12.57 -10.46 4.10
CA SER A 65 12.81 -11.90 4.14
C SER A 65 11.49 -12.66 4.26
N GLU A 66 11.55 -13.99 4.17
CA GLU A 66 10.40 -14.84 4.47
C GLU A 66 9.88 -14.63 5.90
N ASP A 67 10.79 -14.49 6.88
CA ASP A 67 10.44 -14.21 8.28
C ASP A 67 9.73 -12.86 8.44
N ASP A 68 10.08 -11.85 7.63
CA ASP A 68 9.40 -10.56 7.63
C ASP A 68 7.98 -10.68 7.10
N ILE A 69 7.78 -11.46 6.03
CA ILE A 69 6.47 -11.74 5.43
C ILE A 69 5.60 -12.54 6.42
N ASP A 70 6.17 -13.55 7.08
CA ASP A 70 5.46 -14.34 8.08
C ASP A 70 5.08 -13.52 9.31
N ARG A 71 5.97 -12.62 9.75
CA ARG A 71 5.66 -11.69 10.84
C ARG A 71 4.55 -10.72 10.45
N ALA A 72 4.57 -10.16 9.24
CA ALA A 72 3.50 -9.29 8.74
C ALA A 72 2.17 -10.06 8.61
N THR A 73 2.21 -11.30 8.12
CA THR A 73 1.05 -12.20 8.05
C THR A 73 0.48 -12.46 9.43
N ALA A 74 1.31 -12.76 10.42
CA ALA A 74 0.88 -12.99 11.80
C ALA A 74 0.30 -11.72 12.44
N ASN A 75 0.87 -10.55 12.17
CA ASN A 75 0.33 -9.27 12.64
C ASN A 75 -1.07 -9.02 12.04
N LEU A 76 -1.25 -9.19 10.73
CA LEU A 76 -2.54 -9.02 10.07
C LEU A 76 -3.56 -10.06 10.55
N SER A 77 -3.14 -11.31 10.78
CA SER A 77 -3.99 -12.35 11.36
C SER A 77 -4.53 -11.94 12.73
N ARG A 78 -3.67 -11.41 13.61
CA ARG A 78 -4.10 -10.91 14.93
C ARG A 78 -5.15 -9.80 14.79
N VAL A 79 -5.03 -8.90 13.81
CA VAL A 79 -6.06 -7.87 13.57
C VAL A 79 -7.40 -8.50 13.20
N VAL A 80 -7.41 -9.50 12.32
CA VAL A 80 -8.63 -10.21 11.90
C VAL A 80 -9.26 -10.98 13.07
N GLU A 81 -8.46 -11.72 13.83
CA GLU A 81 -8.92 -12.49 15.00
C GLU A 81 -9.54 -11.57 16.06
N GLU A 82 -8.88 -10.46 16.35
CA GLU A 82 -9.35 -9.45 17.30
C GLU A 82 -10.61 -8.72 16.81
N THR A 83 -10.75 -8.55 15.49
CA THR A 83 -11.97 -8.03 14.85
C THR A 83 -13.13 -8.99 15.08
N ARG A 84 -12.94 -10.29 14.78
CA ARG A 84 -13.96 -11.33 14.95
C ARG A 84 -14.37 -11.52 16.41
N ARG A 85 -13.42 -11.39 17.35
CA ARG A 85 -13.74 -11.47 18.78
C ARG A 85 -14.70 -10.37 19.22
N ARG A 86 -14.52 -9.15 18.68
CA ARG A 86 -15.34 -7.97 19.01
C ARG A 86 -16.67 -7.94 18.25
N ALA A 87 -16.64 -8.24 16.96
CA ALA A 87 -17.79 -8.24 16.07
C ALA A 87 -18.04 -9.65 15.53
N LYS A 88 -18.63 -10.53 16.37
CA LYS A 88 -18.75 -11.97 16.10
C LYS A 88 -19.58 -12.31 14.85
N ARG A 89 -20.45 -11.41 14.43
CA ARG A 89 -21.35 -11.58 13.28
C ARG A 89 -20.79 -10.94 12.00
N ALA A 90 -19.71 -10.16 12.10
CA ALA A 90 -19.18 -9.43 10.97
C ALA A 90 -18.57 -10.37 9.93
N ARG A 91 -18.90 -10.13 8.65
CA ARG A 91 -18.03 -10.53 7.55
C ARG A 91 -16.76 -9.70 7.62
N VAL A 92 -15.60 -10.34 7.49
CA VAL A 92 -14.31 -9.65 7.49
C VAL A 92 -13.67 -9.81 6.12
N LEU A 93 -13.54 -8.70 5.41
CA LEU A 93 -12.93 -8.61 4.09
C LEU A 93 -11.54 -7.98 4.23
N LEU A 94 -10.52 -8.75 3.88
CA LEU A 94 -9.20 -8.22 3.58
C LEU A 94 -9.23 -7.62 2.17
N VAL A 95 -8.99 -6.33 2.06
CA VAL A 95 -8.93 -5.61 0.78
C VAL A 95 -7.46 -5.28 0.55
N ASP A 96 -6.83 -5.94 -0.42
CA ASP A 96 -5.40 -5.70 -0.69
C ASP A 96 -5.15 -4.32 -1.33
N TYR A 97 -3.92 -4.03 -1.72
CA TYR A 97 -3.54 -2.71 -2.24
C TYR A 97 -3.74 -2.63 -3.76
N LEU A 98 -4.11 -1.45 -4.27
CA LEU A 98 -4.01 -1.18 -5.72
C LEU A 98 -2.56 -1.29 -6.19
N THR A 99 -2.36 -1.75 -7.42
CA THR A 99 -1.03 -1.81 -8.04
C THR A 99 -0.52 -0.39 -8.30
N VAL A 100 0.51 0.03 -7.57
CA VAL A 100 1.14 1.35 -7.77
C VAL A 100 2.13 1.33 -8.92
N ILE A 101 3.04 0.35 -8.92
CA ILE A 101 4.06 0.14 -9.94
C ILE A 101 3.72 -1.14 -10.70
N GLY A 102 3.22 -0.98 -11.93
CA GLY A 102 2.83 -2.07 -12.81
C GLY A 102 3.94 -2.47 -13.78
N PRO A 103 3.74 -3.53 -14.60
CA PRO A 103 4.73 -3.99 -15.58
C PRO A 103 5.12 -2.90 -16.59
N ASP A 104 4.17 -2.02 -16.95
CA ASP A 104 4.37 -0.95 -17.92
C ASP A 104 4.75 0.39 -17.32
N THR A 105 4.82 0.50 -15.99
CA THR A 105 5.36 1.69 -15.34
C THR A 105 6.81 1.91 -15.76
N ARG A 106 7.15 3.13 -16.15
CA ARG A 106 8.49 3.57 -16.54
C ARG A 106 8.94 4.74 -15.69
N SER A 107 10.22 5.09 -15.78
CA SER A 107 10.73 6.32 -15.17
C SER A 107 10.03 7.56 -15.75
N SER A 108 9.55 8.45 -14.87
CA SER A 108 8.88 9.69 -15.28
C SER A 108 8.99 10.76 -14.19
N ARG A 109 8.35 11.92 -14.38
CA ARG A 109 8.22 12.93 -13.32
C ARG A 109 7.40 12.41 -12.13
N GLU A 110 6.37 11.61 -12.40
CA GLU A 110 5.47 11.02 -11.40
C GLU A 110 6.10 9.78 -10.73
N THR A 111 7.02 9.13 -11.42
CA THR A 111 7.76 7.94 -10.98
C THR A 111 9.26 8.13 -11.23
N PRO A 112 9.95 9.06 -10.53
CA PRO A 112 11.36 9.37 -10.78
C PRO A 112 12.28 8.30 -10.16
N LEU A 113 12.10 7.06 -10.59
CA LEU A 113 12.78 5.85 -10.16
C LEU A 113 13.42 5.22 -11.40
N ASP A 114 14.61 4.63 -11.26
CA ASP A 114 15.21 3.85 -12.35
C ASP A 114 14.54 2.47 -12.48
N GLU A 115 14.77 1.79 -13.61
CA GLU A 115 14.13 0.49 -13.91
C GLU A 115 14.45 -0.59 -12.87
N ALA A 116 15.65 -0.56 -12.28
CA ALA A 116 16.03 -1.49 -11.22
C ALA A 116 15.18 -1.27 -9.96
N THR A 117 15.02 -0.01 -9.55
CA THR A 117 14.18 0.39 -8.41
C THR A 117 12.71 0.10 -8.67
N LEU A 118 12.22 0.33 -9.89
CA LEU A 118 10.84 -0.05 -10.28
C LEU A 118 10.64 -1.56 -10.18
N GLY A 119 11.60 -2.37 -10.64
CA GLY A 119 11.57 -3.82 -10.47
C GLY A 119 11.55 -4.28 -9.01
N GLU A 120 12.29 -3.60 -8.13
CA GLU A 120 12.24 -3.84 -6.68
C GLU A 120 10.87 -3.52 -6.09
N PHE A 121 10.23 -2.41 -6.49
CA PHE A 121 8.90 -2.06 -6.00
C PHE A 121 7.79 -2.97 -6.51
N ARG A 122 7.92 -3.53 -7.72
CA ARG A 122 7.01 -4.59 -8.22
C ARG A 122 7.07 -5.80 -7.30
N ARG A 123 8.29 -6.30 -7.01
CA ARG A 123 8.49 -7.43 -6.09
C ARG A 123 7.94 -7.14 -4.69
N LEU A 124 8.22 -5.95 -4.15
CA LEU A 124 7.70 -5.56 -2.84
C LEU A 124 6.16 -5.49 -2.83
N GLY A 125 5.55 -5.01 -3.92
CA GLY A 125 4.09 -5.02 -4.09
C GLY A 125 3.51 -6.43 -4.10
N ASP A 126 4.15 -7.37 -4.82
CA ASP A 126 3.76 -8.77 -4.83
C ASP A 126 3.89 -9.41 -3.43
N GLN A 127 4.96 -9.09 -2.69
CA GLN A 127 5.14 -9.56 -1.30
C GLN A 127 4.08 -8.99 -0.34
N VAL A 128 3.65 -7.73 -0.54
CA VAL A 128 2.53 -7.16 0.22
C VAL A 128 1.23 -7.90 -0.10
N ALA A 129 0.96 -8.20 -1.37
CA ALA A 129 -0.22 -8.97 -1.75
C ALA A 129 -0.19 -10.40 -1.17
N GLU A 130 0.99 -11.01 -1.12
CA GLU A 130 1.21 -12.34 -0.53
C GLU A 130 0.85 -12.39 0.97
N VAL A 131 1.15 -11.34 1.74
CA VAL A 131 0.72 -11.24 3.15
C VAL A 131 -0.80 -11.41 3.27
N PHE A 132 -1.58 -10.75 2.41
CA PHE A 132 -3.04 -10.85 2.40
C PHE A 132 -3.51 -12.24 1.96
N ALA A 133 -2.88 -12.80 0.93
CA ALA A 133 -3.17 -14.13 0.42
C ALA A 133 -2.90 -15.23 1.45
N ARG A 134 -1.90 -15.06 2.32
CA ARG A 134 -1.62 -15.97 3.45
C ARG A 134 -2.56 -15.75 4.63
N THR A 135 -2.89 -14.51 4.97
CA THR A 135 -3.76 -14.22 6.13
C THR A 135 -5.19 -14.69 5.91
N ALA A 136 -5.76 -14.51 4.72
CA ALA A 136 -7.14 -14.87 4.42
C ALA A 136 -7.50 -16.33 4.80
N PRO A 137 -6.83 -17.37 4.27
CA PRO A 137 -7.13 -18.76 4.63
C PRO A 137 -6.79 -19.10 6.09
N ARG A 138 -5.76 -18.49 6.69
CA ARG A 138 -5.38 -18.72 8.10
C ARG A 138 -6.45 -18.26 9.10
N THR A 139 -7.20 -17.23 8.72
CA THR A 139 -8.18 -16.59 9.60
C THR A 139 -9.62 -16.81 9.18
N GLY A 140 -9.84 -17.36 7.97
CA GLY A 140 -11.14 -17.49 7.33
C GLY A 140 -11.74 -16.15 6.86
N ALA A 141 -10.95 -15.07 6.82
CA ALA A 141 -11.39 -13.81 6.21
C ALA A 141 -11.50 -13.93 4.69
N GLU A 142 -12.39 -13.16 4.11
CA GLU A 142 -12.57 -13.09 2.67
C GLU A 142 -11.51 -12.16 2.06
N LEU A 143 -11.04 -12.43 0.84
CA LEU A 143 -10.01 -11.62 0.17
C LEU A 143 -10.57 -10.95 -1.09
N VAL A 144 -10.50 -9.62 -1.11
CA VAL A 144 -10.79 -8.78 -2.28
C VAL A 144 -9.46 -8.36 -2.93
N THR A 145 -9.17 -8.94 -4.10
CA THR A 145 -7.91 -8.77 -4.85
C THR A 145 -7.92 -7.54 -5.77
N VAL A 146 -7.98 -6.34 -5.20
CA VAL A 146 -7.96 -5.08 -5.96
C VAL A 146 -6.61 -4.84 -6.63
N GLY A 147 -5.51 -5.37 -6.10
CA GLY A 147 -4.19 -5.32 -6.73
C GLY A 147 -4.19 -5.95 -8.11
N LYS A 148 -4.73 -7.18 -8.24
CA LYS A 148 -4.86 -7.86 -9.53
C LYS A 148 -5.72 -7.06 -10.51
N ARG A 149 -6.85 -6.52 -10.04
CA ARG A 149 -7.80 -5.74 -10.87
C ARG A 149 -7.22 -4.41 -11.38
N SER A 150 -6.25 -3.86 -10.68
CA SER A 150 -5.70 -2.52 -10.97
C SER A 150 -4.37 -2.54 -11.70
N ARG A 151 -3.87 -3.71 -12.12
CA ARG A 151 -2.56 -3.83 -12.80
C ARG A 151 -2.43 -2.95 -14.04
N GLU A 152 -3.50 -2.85 -14.82
CA GLU A 152 -3.56 -2.01 -16.04
C GLU A 152 -3.78 -0.52 -15.73
N HIS A 153 -4.06 -0.17 -14.47
CA HIS A 153 -4.28 1.19 -13.96
C HIS A 153 -3.16 1.68 -13.04
N ALA A 154 -1.98 1.05 -13.12
CA ALA A 154 -0.79 1.49 -12.40
C ALA A 154 -0.25 2.82 -12.95
N LEU A 155 0.75 3.41 -12.29
CA LEU A 155 1.38 4.66 -12.77
C LEU A 155 1.96 4.49 -14.18
N GLY A 156 1.71 5.48 -15.04
CA GLY A 156 2.08 5.46 -16.46
C GLY A 156 1.04 4.84 -17.39
N SER A 157 -0.05 4.29 -16.87
CA SER A 157 -1.21 3.88 -17.68
C SER A 157 -1.99 5.08 -18.23
N ALA A 158 -2.91 4.82 -19.16
CA ALA A 158 -3.79 5.85 -19.71
C ALA A 158 -4.76 6.43 -18.66
N GLU A 159 -5.21 5.59 -17.71
CA GLU A 159 -6.09 5.99 -16.62
C GLU A 159 -5.55 5.43 -15.30
N PRO A 160 -4.55 6.09 -14.69
CA PRO A 160 -3.98 5.62 -13.45
C PRO A 160 -4.98 5.76 -12.30
N TRP A 161 -5.07 4.73 -11.45
CA TRP A 161 -5.92 4.70 -10.25
C TRP A 161 -5.19 5.12 -8.97
N VAL A 162 -3.93 5.49 -9.11
CA VAL A 162 -3.06 5.95 -8.03
C VAL A 162 -2.46 7.31 -8.41
N THR A 163 -2.10 8.09 -7.39
CA THR A 163 -1.48 9.40 -7.57
C THR A 163 0.04 9.25 -7.70
N GLY A 164 0.63 9.89 -8.69
CA GLY A 164 2.09 9.96 -8.84
C GLY A 164 2.76 10.83 -7.79
N LEU A 165 4.09 10.93 -7.86
CA LEU A 165 4.83 11.91 -7.07
C LEU A 165 4.46 13.33 -7.54
N PRO A 166 3.96 14.21 -6.65
CA PRO A 166 3.56 15.56 -7.02
C PRO A 166 4.76 16.44 -7.38
N GLU A 167 4.50 17.53 -8.11
CA GLU A 167 5.53 18.54 -8.37
C GLU A 167 6.02 19.22 -7.10
N ARG A 168 5.10 19.49 -6.17
CA ARG A 168 5.38 20.09 -4.86
C ARG A 168 5.60 19.00 -3.83
N LEU A 169 6.85 18.85 -3.40
CA LEU A 169 7.27 17.84 -2.42
C LEU A 169 7.07 18.32 -0.96
N HIS A 170 5.90 18.89 -0.65
CA HIS A 170 5.57 19.35 0.69
C HIS A 170 4.05 19.30 0.94
N GLY A 171 3.66 19.33 2.22
CA GLY A 171 2.26 19.37 2.64
C GLY A 171 1.45 18.15 2.24
N SER A 172 0.13 18.34 2.11
CA SER A 172 -0.84 17.28 1.81
C SER A 172 -0.60 16.59 0.47
N ALA A 173 -0.05 17.32 -0.53
CA ALA A 173 0.25 16.75 -1.84
C ALA A 173 1.24 15.58 -1.75
N LEU A 174 2.31 15.74 -0.96
CA LEU A 174 3.29 14.67 -0.76
C LEU A 174 2.71 13.50 0.04
N MET A 175 1.79 13.78 0.97
CA MET A 175 1.10 12.73 1.74
C MET A 175 0.20 11.86 0.86
N GLY A 176 -0.37 12.42 -0.22
CA GLY A 176 -1.18 11.67 -1.19
C GLY A 176 -0.36 10.94 -2.26
N ALA A 177 0.96 11.13 -2.33
CA ALA A 177 1.80 10.46 -3.31
C ALA A 177 1.71 8.92 -3.16
N PHE A 178 1.58 8.22 -4.28
CA PHE A 178 1.48 6.76 -4.37
C PHE A 178 0.24 6.15 -3.70
N HIS A 179 -0.76 6.96 -3.32
CA HIS A 179 -2.04 6.49 -2.79
C HIS A 179 -3.11 6.43 -3.90
N PRO A 180 -4.19 5.66 -3.70
CA PRO A 180 -5.34 5.68 -4.60
C PRO A 180 -5.87 7.10 -4.83
N ASN A 181 -6.20 7.42 -6.08
CA ASN A 181 -6.95 8.63 -6.40
C ASN A 181 -8.46 8.35 -6.37
N GLY A 182 -9.29 9.33 -6.75
CA GLY A 182 -10.74 9.17 -6.74
C GLY A 182 -11.25 8.04 -7.65
N ALA A 183 -10.62 7.80 -8.80
CA ALA A 183 -10.97 6.68 -9.69
C ALA A 183 -10.60 5.34 -9.06
N GLY A 184 -9.40 5.26 -8.46
CA GLY A 184 -8.97 4.07 -7.73
C GLY A 184 -9.86 3.73 -6.55
N MET A 185 -10.24 4.72 -5.73
CA MET A 185 -11.15 4.49 -4.60
C MET A 185 -12.55 4.06 -5.04
N ARG A 186 -13.05 4.56 -6.18
CA ARG A 186 -14.29 4.04 -6.79
C ARG A 186 -14.14 2.58 -7.20
N ALA A 187 -13.06 2.22 -7.89
CA ALA A 187 -12.81 0.84 -8.30
C ALA A 187 -12.67 -0.12 -7.12
N VAL A 188 -12.06 0.32 -6.01
CA VAL A 188 -12.01 -0.45 -4.76
C VAL A 188 -13.42 -0.64 -4.20
N ALA A 189 -14.23 0.42 -4.12
CA ALA A 189 -15.61 0.34 -3.64
C ALA A 189 -16.45 -0.62 -4.51
N ASP A 190 -16.31 -0.55 -5.84
CA ASP A 190 -17.00 -1.44 -6.77
C ASP A 190 -16.56 -2.90 -6.60
N ALA A 191 -15.26 -3.14 -6.37
CA ALA A 191 -14.74 -4.48 -6.11
C ALA A 191 -15.29 -5.07 -4.80
N ILE A 192 -15.38 -4.27 -3.74
CA ILE A 192 -16.00 -4.67 -2.46
C ILE A 192 -17.49 -4.96 -2.68
N ALA A 193 -18.22 -4.04 -3.31
CA ALA A 193 -19.65 -4.20 -3.55
C ALA A 193 -19.96 -5.45 -4.40
N ALA A 194 -19.14 -5.74 -5.42
CA ALA A 194 -19.27 -6.95 -6.23
C ALA A 194 -18.98 -8.22 -5.44
N HIS A 195 -18.10 -8.18 -4.45
CA HIS A 195 -17.75 -9.33 -3.59
C HIS A 195 -18.83 -9.63 -2.53
N LEU A 196 -19.67 -8.65 -2.20
CA LEU A 196 -20.75 -8.81 -1.22
C LEU A 196 -22.03 -9.39 -1.81
N ARG A 197 -22.19 -9.38 -3.14
CA ARG A 197 -23.32 -9.94 -3.88
C ARG A 197 -23.21 -11.45 -3.97
#